data_AF-A0A915MMY6-F1
#
_entry.id   AF-A0A915MMY6-F1
#
_cell.length_a   1.000
_cell.length_b   1.000
_cell.length_c   1.000
_cell.angle_alpha   90.00
_cell.angle_beta   90.00
_cell.angle_gamma   90.00
#
_symmetry.space_group_name_H-M   'P 1'
#
loop_
_entity.id
_entity.type
_entity.pdbx_description
1 polymer ?
#
loop_
_entity_poly.entity_id
_entity_poly.type
_entity_poly.pdbx_seq_one_letter_code
_entity_poly.pdbx_strand_id
1 'polypeptide(L)'
;MCGIFAIFHPKECCKFSAEKAQKLSSRQKHRGPDFHGFYQHPQNGNILAHERLAIVDLGCVQPLQGSEPDNQVVHNGEIYIHESLRQNELINFAFRTHCDSESIIALYEKLRLNEGFERELCLTLDGVFAFALIYGDEFMVARDPIGVKQLYWGTDSEGRKLFSSELK
;
A
#
# COMPACT_ATOMS: atom_id res chain seq x y z
N MET A 1 -9.28 7.62 -10.09
CA MET A 1 -8.57 6.39 -9.65
C MET A 1 -7.36 6.85 -8.89
N CYS A 2 -7.14 6.43 -7.65
CA CYS A 2 -6.02 6.89 -6.82
C CYS A 2 -4.63 6.67 -7.45
N GLY A 3 -3.62 7.37 -6.93
CA GLY A 3 -2.21 7.17 -7.23
C GLY A 3 -1.47 6.67 -5.99
N ILE A 4 -0.58 5.68 -6.16
CA ILE A 4 0.35 5.25 -5.11
C ILE A 4 1.78 5.59 -5.52
N PHE A 5 2.60 5.91 -4.54
CA PHE A 5 4.04 6.06 -4.69
C PHE A 5 4.73 5.45 -3.48
N ALA A 6 5.71 4.58 -3.69
CA ALA A 6 6.39 3.89 -2.62
C ALA A 6 7.88 3.74 -2.89
N ILE A 7 8.69 3.74 -1.82
CA ILE A 7 10.13 3.55 -1.90
C ILE A 7 10.54 2.51 -0.85
N PHE A 8 11.23 1.46 -1.32
CA PHE A 8 11.91 0.51 -0.48
C PHE A 8 13.41 0.82 -0.43
N HIS A 9 13.94 0.85 0.79
CA HIS A 9 15.36 1.05 1.08
C HIS A 9 15.99 -0.29 1.45
N PRO A 10 16.80 -0.90 0.56
CA PRO A 10 17.65 -2.02 0.96
C PRO A 10 18.57 -1.63 2.12
N LYS A 11 19.06 -2.64 2.86
CA LYS A 11 20.00 -2.43 3.96
C LYS A 11 21.19 -1.57 3.48
N GLU A 12 21.64 -0.67 4.35
CA GLU A 12 22.81 0.21 4.14
C GLU A 12 22.67 1.29 3.05
N CYS A 13 21.46 1.51 2.51
CA CYS A 13 21.21 2.59 1.55
C CYS A 13 20.93 3.95 2.23
N CYS A 14 21.34 5.05 1.60
CA CYS A 14 20.97 6.39 2.03
C CYS A 14 19.44 6.63 1.95
N LYS A 15 18.86 7.09 3.06
CA LYS A 15 17.43 7.45 3.14
C LYS A 15 17.04 8.45 2.05
N PHE A 16 15.88 8.24 1.44
CA PHE A 16 15.34 9.16 0.43
C PHE A 16 14.71 10.36 1.15
N SER A 17 14.91 11.57 0.62
CA SER A 17 14.33 12.78 1.22
C SER A 17 12.79 12.73 1.18
N ALA A 18 12.16 12.87 2.34
CA ALA A 18 10.69 12.91 2.46
C ALA A 18 10.08 14.02 1.58
N GLU A 19 10.68 15.21 1.59
CA GLU A 19 10.23 16.34 0.75
C GLU A 19 10.28 15.99 -0.74
N LYS A 20 11.37 15.36 -1.20
CA LYS A 20 11.50 14.93 -2.59
C LYS A 20 10.47 13.85 -2.93
N ALA A 21 10.23 12.90 -2.02
CA ALA A 21 9.23 11.85 -2.21
C ALA A 21 7.81 12.42 -2.31
N GLN A 22 7.44 13.38 -1.45
CA GLN A 22 6.14 14.08 -1.52
C GLN A 22 5.99 14.86 -2.84
N LYS A 23 7.04 15.54 -3.30
CA LYS A 23 7.04 16.22 -4.61
C LYS A 23 6.81 15.23 -5.76
N LEU A 24 7.47 14.06 -5.74
CA LEU A 24 7.27 13.03 -6.76
C LEU A 24 5.85 12.46 -6.71
N SER A 25 5.33 12.12 -5.53
CA SER A 25 3.93 11.69 -5.34
C SER A 25 2.94 12.71 -5.90
N SER A 26 3.18 14.00 -5.65
CA SER A 26 2.27 15.08 -6.04
C SER A 26 2.06 15.22 -7.56
N ARG A 27 2.96 14.65 -8.37
CA ARG A 27 2.81 14.59 -9.83
C ARG A 27 1.65 13.68 -10.25
N GLN A 28 1.17 12.85 -9.32
CA GLN A 28 0.01 11.98 -9.50
C GLN A 28 -1.29 12.58 -8.96
N LYS A 29 -1.32 13.85 -8.50
CA LYS A 29 -2.54 14.49 -7.95
C LYS A 29 -3.76 14.46 -8.86
N HIS A 30 -3.58 14.44 -10.19
CA HIS A 30 -4.68 14.33 -11.16
C HIS A 30 -5.44 12.99 -11.03
N ARG A 31 -4.81 11.96 -10.47
CA ARG A 31 -5.44 10.67 -10.14
C ARG A 31 -6.36 10.77 -8.92
N GLY A 32 -5.96 11.58 -7.95
CA GLY A 32 -6.60 11.71 -6.66
C GLY A 32 -6.42 13.09 -6.04
N PRO A 33 -7.28 14.05 -6.39
CA PRO A 33 -7.15 15.45 -5.96
C PRO A 33 -7.69 15.71 -4.54
N ASP A 34 -8.39 14.75 -3.93
CA ASP A 34 -9.19 15.02 -2.73
C ASP A 34 -8.36 14.93 -1.44
N PHE A 35 -7.48 13.92 -1.34
CA PHE A 35 -6.62 13.73 -0.18
C PHE A 35 -5.22 13.28 -0.58
N HIS A 36 -4.24 13.75 0.19
CA HIS A 36 -2.86 13.30 0.14
C HIS A 36 -2.50 12.66 1.48
N GLY A 37 -1.83 11.52 1.44
CA GLY A 37 -1.25 10.92 2.63
C GLY A 37 0.17 10.42 2.38
N PHE A 38 0.95 10.39 3.46
CA PHE A 38 2.37 10.10 3.43
C PHE A 38 2.79 9.44 4.74
N TYR A 39 3.60 8.40 4.63
CA TYR A 39 4.26 7.73 5.75
C TYR A 39 5.70 7.45 5.38
N GLN A 40 6.61 7.70 6.32
CA GLN A 40 7.99 7.27 6.25
C GLN A 40 8.33 6.49 7.51
N HIS A 41 8.76 5.25 7.34
CA HIS A 41 9.12 4.39 8.45
C HIS A 41 10.34 4.93 9.20
N PRO A 42 10.28 5.10 10.52
CA PRO A 42 11.29 5.87 11.27
C PRO A 42 12.70 5.25 11.18
N GLN A 43 12.77 3.92 11.25
CA GLN A 43 14.01 3.16 11.36
C GLN A 43 14.64 2.93 9.98
N ASN A 44 13.99 2.14 9.12
CA ASN A 44 14.52 1.78 7.79
C ASN A 44 14.34 2.87 6.72
N GLY A 45 13.43 3.83 6.91
CA GLY A 45 13.23 4.93 5.97
C GLY A 45 12.33 4.63 4.78
N ASN A 46 11.73 3.43 4.71
CA ASN A 46 10.75 3.04 3.67
C ASN A 46 9.61 4.06 3.61
N ILE A 47 9.10 4.34 2.41
CA ILE A 47 8.10 5.38 2.18
C ILE A 47 6.87 4.81 1.49
N LEU A 48 5.69 5.22 1.96
CA LEU A 48 4.41 5.06 1.27
C LEU A 48 3.74 6.42 1.13
N ALA A 49 3.21 6.72 -0.05
CA ALA A 49 2.44 7.92 -0.33
C ALA A 49 1.24 7.59 -1.22
N HIS A 50 0.16 8.35 -1.04
CA HIS A 50 -1.11 8.09 -1.69
C HIS A 50 -1.81 9.40 -2.08
N GLU A 51 -2.25 9.49 -3.34
CA GLU A 51 -3.10 10.55 -3.88
C GLU A 51 -4.51 9.96 -4.09
N ARG A 52 -5.50 10.42 -3.33
CA ARG A 52 -6.81 9.79 -3.25
C ARG A 52 -7.86 10.51 -4.08
N LEU A 53 -8.64 9.72 -4.85
CA LEU A 53 -9.94 10.15 -5.35
C LEU A 53 -11.02 9.50 -4.48
N ALA A 54 -11.80 10.29 -3.79
CA ALA A 54 -12.84 9.84 -2.88
C ALA A 54 -14.11 9.48 -3.67
N ILE A 55 -14.20 8.23 -4.14
CA ILE A 55 -15.40 7.72 -4.83
C ILE A 55 -16.32 6.97 -3.85
N VAL A 56 -15.76 6.03 -3.10
CA VAL A 56 -16.46 5.18 -2.11
C VAL A 56 -15.78 5.39 -0.76
N ASP A 57 -16.58 5.60 0.29
CA ASP A 57 -16.18 5.95 1.66
C ASP A 57 -15.30 7.21 1.78
N LEU A 58 -15.92 8.39 1.95
CA LEU A 58 -15.21 9.67 2.05
C LEU A 58 -14.18 9.71 3.20
N GLY A 59 -14.29 8.85 4.21
CA GLY A 59 -13.45 8.87 5.41
C GLY A 59 -12.11 8.11 5.30
N CYS A 60 -11.92 7.27 4.28
CA CYS A 60 -10.69 6.48 4.15
C CYS A 60 -9.49 7.34 3.72
N VAL A 61 -8.54 7.57 4.64
CA VAL A 61 -7.26 8.23 4.34
C VAL A 61 -6.15 7.18 4.39
N GLN A 62 -5.34 7.12 3.34
CA GLN A 62 -4.20 6.19 3.25
C GLN A 62 -2.88 6.97 3.27
N PRO A 63 -1.76 6.43 3.79
CA PRO A 63 -1.56 5.04 4.23
C PRO A 63 -2.45 4.60 5.40
N LEU A 64 -2.97 3.37 5.34
CA LEU A 64 -3.78 2.77 6.40
C LEU A 64 -2.89 1.99 7.36
N GLN A 65 -3.08 2.23 8.64
CA GLN A 65 -2.34 1.57 9.72
C GLN A 65 -2.90 0.18 10.02
N GLY A 66 -2.01 -0.82 10.13
CA GLY A 66 -2.28 -2.17 10.63
C GLY A 66 -2.35 -2.24 12.16
N SER A 67 -2.06 -3.37 12.79
CA SER A 67 -2.12 -3.47 14.25
C SER A 67 -1.18 -2.48 14.95
N GLU A 68 0.03 -2.30 14.41
CA GLU A 68 1.05 -1.39 14.95
C GLU A 68 1.23 -0.12 14.11
N PRO A 69 1.74 0.99 14.69
CA PRO A 69 1.99 2.24 13.97
C PRO A 69 2.96 2.10 12.79
N ASP A 70 3.86 1.13 12.84
CA ASP A 70 4.86 0.89 11.81
C ASP A 70 4.40 -0.08 10.70
N ASN A 71 3.15 -0.54 10.78
CA ASN A 71 2.51 -1.37 9.77
C ASN A 71 1.57 -0.49 8.95
N GLN A 72 1.88 -0.31 7.66
CA GLN A 72 1.18 0.67 6.83
C GLN A 72 0.93 0.11 5.43
N VAL A 73 -0.21 0.43 4.81
CA VAL A 73 -0.55 0.03 3.44
C VAL A 73 -1.10 1.19 2.62
N VAL A 74 -0.71 1.26 1.35
CA VAL A 74 -1.35 2.08 0.32
C VAL A 74 -1.86 1.20 -0.80
N HIS A 75 -3.03 1.54 -1.34
CA HIS A 75 -3.77 0.73 -2.29
C HIS A 75 -4.49 1.62 -3.30
N ASN A 76 -4.28 1.34 -4.58
CA ASN A 76 -5.10 1.85 -5.67
C ASN A 76 -5.87 0.67 -6.26
N GLY A 77 -7.18 0.64 -6.04
CA GLY A 77 -7.98 -0.50 -6.42
C GLY A 77 -9.30 -0.59 -5.66
N GLU A 78 -9.94 -1.74 -5.82
CA GLU A 78 -11.14 -2.16 -5.09
C GLU A 78 -11.00 -3.64 -4.74
N ILE A 79 -11.17 -3.99 -3.47
CA ILE A 79 -11.26 -5.38 -2.99
C ILE A 79 -12.73 -5.72 -2.83
N TYR A 80 -13.30 -6.45 -3.78
CA TYR A 80 -14.76 -6.69 -3.88
C TYR A 80 -15.32 -7.49 -2.71
N ILE A 81 -14.55 -8.45 -2.20
CA ILE A 81 -14.99 -9.35 -1.13
C ILE A 81 -14.62 -8.86 0.28
N HIS A 82 -14.26 -7.59 0.47
CA HIS A 82 -13.74 -7.08 1.74
C HIS A 82 -14.70 -7.30 2.92
N GLU A 83 -16.02 -7.17 2.72
CA GLU A 83 -17.03 -7.43 3.76
C GLU A 83 -17.07 -8.91 4.16
N SER A 84 -17.01 -9.82 3.19
CA SER A 84 -16.96 -11.27 3.43
C SER A 84 -15.68 -11.66 4.18
N LEU A 85 -14.53 -11.07 3.81
CA LEU A 85 -13.28 -11.29 4.52
C LEU A 85 -13.37 -10.83 5.98
N ARG A 86 -13.97 -9.65 6.23
CA ARG A 86 -14.17 -9.10 7.58
C ARG A 86 -15.05 -9.99 8.46
N GLN A 87 -16.07 -10.61 7.88
CA GLN A 87 -17.03 -11.46 8.62
C GLN A 87 -16.53 -12.88 8.87
N ASN A 88 -15.65 -13.40 8.03
CA ASN A 88 -15.21 -14.79 8.08
C ASN A 88 -13.73 -14.88 8.46
N GLU A 89 -12.85 -14.56 7.51
CA GLU A 89 -11.41 -14.80 7.64
C GLU A 89 -10.73 -13.87 8.64
N LEU A 90 -11.25 -12.66 8.84
CA LEU A 90 -10.63 -11.58 9.60
C LEU A 90 -11.48 -11.18 10.81
N ILE A 91 -12.32 -12.07 11.33
CA ILE A 91 -13.28 -11.77 12.40
C ILE A 91 -12.61 -11.26 13.69
N ASN A 92 -11.35 -11.63 13.92
CA ASN A 92 -10.56 -11.22 15.09
C ASN A 92 -9.69 -9.98 14.83
N PHE A 93 -9.71 -9.42 13.62
CA PHE A 93 -8.95 -8.22 13.30
C PHE A 93 -9.72 -6.96 13.73
N ALA A 94 -9.05 -6.09 14.48
CA ALA A 94 -9.64 -4.84 14.97
C ALA A 94 -9.60 -3.76 13.89
N PHE A 95 -10.55 -3.81 12.96
CA PHE A 95 -10.67 -2.81 11.90
C PHE A 95 -10.96 -1.41 12.46
N ARG A 96 -10.26 -0.41 11.93
CA ARG A 96 -10.41 1.00 12.27
C ARG A 96 -11.21 1.78 11.22
N THR A 97 -11.39 1.21 10.03
CA THR A 97 -12.11 1.84 8.93
C THR A 97 -13.10 0.87 8.29
N HIS A 98 -14.01 1.42 7.47
CA HIS A 98 -14.86 0.63 6.57
C HIS A 98 -14.24 0.47 5.17
N CYS A 99 -13.02 0.98 4.98
CA CYS A 99 -12.31 0.94 3.71
C CYS A 99 -11.95 -0.50 3.33
N ASP A 100 -12.29 -0.89 2.11
CA ASP A 100 -11.93 -2.19 1.52
C ASP A 100 -10.42 -2.48 1.62
N SER A 101 -9.62 -1.43 1.48
CA SER A 101 -8.17 -1.44 1.46
C SER A 101 -7.53 -1.94 2.77
N GLU A 102 -8.24 -1.81 3.90
CA GLU A 102 -7.74 -2.30 5.20
C GLU A 102 -7.71 -3.84 5.27
N SER A 103 -8.51 -4.53 4.45
CA SER A 103 -8.47 -5.99 4.36
C SER A 103 -7.11 -6.52 3.88
N ILE A 104 -6.33 -5.71 3.15
CA ILE A 104 -4.99 -6.10 2.66
C ILE A 104 -4.01 -6.28 3.82
N ILE A 105 -3.89 -5.28 4.69
CA ILE A 105 -2.97 -5.34 5.82
C ILE A 105 -3.45 -6.36 6.87
N ALA A 106 -4.77 -6.48 7.06
CA ALA A 106 -5.34 -7.49 7.93
C ALA A 106 -5.03 -8.93 7.46
N LEU A 107 -5.12 -9.22 6.15
CA LEU A 107 -4.71 -10.50 5.59
C LEU A 107 -3.20 -10.73 5.73
N TYR A 108 -2.38 -9.69 5.51
CA TYR A 108 -0.95 -9.78 5.71
C TYR A 108 -0.61 -10.22 7.13
N GLU A 109 -1.18 -9.56 8.13
CA GLU A 109 -0.93 -9.89 9.54
C GLU A 109 -1.39 -11.30 9.91
N LYS A 110 -2.52 -11.74 9.36
CA LYS A 110 -3.04 -13.09 9.58
C LYS A 110 -2.13 -14.17 8.98
N LEU A 111 -1.63 -13.95 7.76
CA LEU A 111 -0.99 -14.99 6.97
C LEU A 111 0.55 -14.98 7.04
N ARG A 112 1.20 -13.86 7.42
CA ARG A 112 2.65 -13.65 7.27
C ARG A 112 3.59 -14.71 7.86
N LEU A 113 3.11 -15.54 8.78
CA LEU A 113 3.90 -16.63 9.37
C LEU A 113 3.77 -17.96 8.61
N ASN A 114 2.85 -18.04 7.64
CA ASN A 114 2.65 -19.22 6.80
C ASN A 114 3.70 -19.28 5.69
N GLU A 115 4.07 -20.48 5.28
CA GLU A 115 4.92 -20.67 4.12
C GLU A 115 4.18 -20.28 2.83
N GLY A 116 4.78 -19.40 2.02
CA GLY A 116 4.18 -18.95 0.76
C GLY A 116 2.97 -18.02 0.92
N PHE A 117 2.86 -17.37 2.08
CA PHE A 117 1.73 -16.49 2.42
C PHE A 117 1.51 -15.37 1.42
N GLU A 118 2.56 -14.88 0.74
CA GLU A 118 2.43 -13.79 -0.24
C GLU A 118 1.55 -14.20 -1.42
N ARG A 119 1.69 -15.46 -1.86
CA ARG A 119 0.86 -16.05 -2.91
C ARG A 119 -0.55 -16.29 -2.39
N GLU A 120 -0.68 -16.85 -1.19
CA GLU A 120 -2.00 -17.09 -0.56
C GLU A 120 -2.79 -15.79 -0.39
N LEU A 121 -2.14 -14.73 0.10
CA LEU A 121 -2.73 -13.40 0.23
C LEU A 121 -3.24 -12.89 -1.10
N CYS A 122 -2.42 -12.92 -2.15
CA CYS A 122 -2.82 -12.43 -3.47
C CYS A 122 -3.95 -13.26 -4.10
N LEU A 123 -4.00 -14.57 -3.84
CA LEU A 123 -5.09 -15.44 -4.30
C LEU A 123 -6.39 -15.26 -3.50
N THR A 124 -6.27 -14.81 -2.25
CA THR A 124 -7.41 -14.54 -1.36
C THR A 124 -8.09 -13.22 -1.72
N LEU A 125 -7.33 -12.23 -2.23
CA LEU A 125 -7.88 -10.96 -2.67
C LEU A 125 -8.66 -11.13 -4.00
N ASP A 126 -9.98 -10.99 -3.94
CA ASP A 126 -10.83 -10.79 -5.13
C ASP A 126 -11.06 -9.30 -5.35
N GLY A 127 -10.54 -8.77 -6.46
CA GLY A 127 -10.52 -7.35 -6.73
C GLY A 127 -9.58 -6.95 -7.86
N VAL A 128 -9.51 -5.65 -8.09
CA VAL A 128 -8.54 -5.01 -8.98
C VAL A 128 -7.67 -4.10 -8.16
N PHE A 129 -6.37 -4.38 -8.06
CA PHE A 129 -5.51 -3.75 -7.07
C PHE A 129 -4.09 -3.55 -7.54
N ALA A 130 -3.49 -2.46 -7.06
CA ALA A 130 -2.06 -2.31 -6.89
C ALA A 130 -1.83 -1.77 -5.49
N PHE A 131 -0.98 -2.42 -4.69
CA PHE A 131 -0.68 -1.97 -3.34
C PHE A 131 0.80 -2.06 -3.02
N ALA A 132 1.22 -1.25 -2.04
CA ALA A 132 2.50 -1.38 -1.36
C ALA A 132 2.24 -1.32 0.15
N LEU A 133 2.93 -2.19 0.91
CA LEU A 133 2.81 -2.24 2.36
C LEU A 133 4.19 -2.34 3.02
N ILE A 134 4.25 -1.77 4.22
CA ILE A 134 5.36 -1.89 5.17
C ILE A 134 4.82 -2.65 6.38
N TYR A 135 5.56 -3.64 6.86
CA TYR A 135 5.28 -4.34 8.12
C TYR A 135 6.58 -4.48 8.90
N GLY A 136 6.84 -3.56 9.82
CA GLY A 136 8.17 -3.43 10.44
C GLY A 136 9.26 -3.23 9.39
N ASP A 137 10.19 -4.19 9.27
CA ASP A 137 11.25 -4.18 8.25
C ASP A 137 10.89 -4.89 6.94
N GLU A 138 9.72 -5.52 6.86
CA GLU A 138 9.20 -6.18 5.67
C GLU A 138 8.56 -5.15 4.73
N PHE A 139 8.71 -5.37 3.42
CA PHE A 139 8.12 -4.53 2.39
C PHE A 139 7.55 -5.42 1.28
N MET A 140 6.26 -5.27 0.99
CA MET A 140 5.59 -6.06 -0.05
C MET A 140 4.87 -5.13 -1.01
N VAL A 141 4.96 -5.48 -2.29
CA VAL A 141 4.25 -4.82 -3.37
C VAL A 141 3.58 -5.89 -4.21
N ALA A 142 2.31 -5.70 -4.53
CA ALA A 142 1.59 -6.61 -5.40
C ALA A 142 0.65 -5.87 -6.34
N ARG A 143 0.27 -6.58 -7.39
CA ARG A 143 -0.64 -6.13 -8.43
C ARG A 143 -1.60 -7.27 -8.76
N ASP A 144 -2.81 -6.93 -9.16
CA ASP A 144 -3.82 -7.89 -9.58
C ASP A 144 -3.35 -8.75 -10.78
N PRO A 145 -3.91 -9.96 -10.95
CA PRO A 145 -3.37 -10.97 -11.88
C PRO A 145 -3.24 -10.54 -13.35
N ILE A 146 -4.10 -9.63 -13.80
CA ILE A 146 -4.11 -9.14 -15.19
C ILE A 146 -3.63 -7.69 -15.31
N GLY A 147 -3.28 -7.07 -14.18
CA GLY A 147 -2.76 -5.72 -14.10
C GLY A 147 -3.76 -4.63 -14.49
N VAL A 148 -5.01 -4.71 -14.04
CA VAL A 148 -6.01 -3.65 -14.24
C VAL A 148 -5.50 -2.31 -13.69
N LYS A 149 -4.93 -2.31 -12.48
CA LYS A 149 -4.38 -1.10 -11.86
C LYS A 149 -2.92 -0.94 -12.27
N GLN A 150 -2.54 0.21 -12.82
CA GLN A 150 -1.17 0.44 -13.27
C GLN A 150 -0.22 0.49 -12.09
N LEU A 151 0.93 -0.15 -12.24
CA LEU A 151 2.04 -0.11 -11.30
C LEU A 151 3.35 -0.27 -12.05
N TYR A 152 4.20 0.73 -11.93
CA TYR A 152 5.55 0.77 -12.47
C TYR A 152 6.55 0.64 -11.34
N TRP A 153 7.73 0.12 -11.64
CA TRP A 153 8.82 0.08 -10.68
C TRP A 153 10.17 0.28 -11.36
N GLY A 154 11.16 0.71 -10.59
CA GLY A 154 12.53 0.89 -11.04
C GLY A 154 13.49 1.01 -9.87
N THR A 155 14.79 1.02 -10.19
CA THR A 155 15.86 1.16 -9.22
C THR A 155 16.63 2.45 -9.50
N ASP A 156 16.89 3.25 -8.48
CA ASP A 156 17.72 4.44 -8.63
C ASP A 156 19.23 4.16 -8.48
N SER A 157 20.05 5.20 -8.63
CA SER A 157 21.51 5.09 -8.53
C SER A 157 22.03 4.60 -7.18
N GLU A 158 21.23 4.74 -6.12
CA GLU A 158 21.56 4.32 -4.76
C GLU A 158 21.05 2.90 -4.46
N GLY A 159 20.44 2.23 -5.44
CA GLY A 159 19.88 0.88 -5.28
C GLY A 159 18.50 0.84 -4.64
N ARG A 160 17.86 1.99 -4.37
CA ARG A 160 16.50 2.02 -3.83
C ARG A 160 15.50 1.57 -4.88
N LYS A 161 14.48 0.83 -4.46
CA LYS A 161 13.39 0.42 -5.36
C LYS A 161 12.24 1.38 -5.22
N LEU A 162 11.78 1.94 -6.33
CA LEU A 162 10.67 2.89 -6.39
C LEU A 162 9.50 2.23 -7.11
N PHE A 163 8.29 2.50 -6.64
CA PHE A 163 7.04 1.99 -7.17
C PHE A 163 6.05 3.13 -7.35
N SER A 164 5.31 3.18 -8.45
CA SER A 164 4.41 4.30 -8.78
C SER A 164 3.27 3.87 -9.70
N SER A 165 2.07 4.46 -9.56
CA SER A 165 0.98 4.21 -10.52
C SER A 165 1.26 4.77 -11.92
N GLU A 166 2.14 5.77 -12.05
CA GLU A 166 2.54 6.37 -13.32
C GLU A 166 4.07 6.53 -13.42
N LEU A 167 4.60 6.43 -14.64
CA LEU A 167 6.03 6.60 -14.92
C LEU A 167 6.54 8.02 -14.69
N LYS A 168 5.64 9.01 -14.68
CA LYS A 168 6.00 10.41 -14.81
C LYS A 168 6.78 10.91 -13.61
#